data_AF-A0A7V7N130-F1
#
_entry.id   AF-A0A7V7N130-F1
#
_cell.length_a   1.000
_cell.length_b   1.000
_cell.length_c   1.000
_cell.angle_alpha   90.00
_cell.angle_beta   90.00
_cell.angle_gamma   90.00
#
_symmetry.space_group_name_H-M   'P 1'
#
loop_
_entity.id
_entity.type
_entity.pdbx_description
1 polymer ?
#
loop_
_entity_poly.entity_id
_entity_poly.type
_entity_poly.pdbx_seq_one_letter_code
_entity_poly.pdbx_strand_id
1 'polypeptide(L)'
;MVNKIIYRWLVLLCVFVLTSGLKAQPFNHIQATKLTEFQVYPINGVDLIEPSGLTLKKGTLYTVGDKHRAIYRLDIVDQEAWLSKEQVLHSERDLGVSVLDLEGITTVNDDFVLVSEAHHRLIHVQDNRLRWLPDQGNDLFQSAFDAGLLQLHNAGLEGL
;
A
#
# COMPACT_ATOMS: atom_id res chain seq x y z
N MET A 1 -40.58 -40.74 0.98
CA MET A 1 -39.17 -41.18 1.00
C MET A 1 -38.20 -40.01 0.71
N VAL A 2 -38.48 -38.80 1.21
CA VAL A 2 -37.74 -37.55 0.86
C VAL A 2 -37.05 -36.90 2.08
N ASN A 3 -37.47 -37.24 3.30
CA ASN A 3 -36.99 -36.59 4.54
C ASN A 3 -35.61 -37.04 5.04
N LYS A 4 -34.99 -38.10 4.49
CA LYS A 4 -33.69 -38.60 4.97
C LYS A 4 -32.48 -37.95 4.30
N ILE A 5 -32.66 -37.30 3.15
CA ILE A 5 -31.54 -36.74 2.36
C ILE A 5 -31.17 -35.33 2.86
N ILE A 6 -32.16 -34.53 3.27
CA ILE A 6 -31.96 -33.13 3.67
C ILE A 6 -31.16 -33.02 4.99
N TYR A 7 -31.37 -33.93 5.95
CA TYR A 7 -30.63 -33.95 7.22
C TYR A 7 -29.15 -34.29 7.07
N ARG A 8 -28.76 -35.04 6.03
CA ARG A 8 -27.36 -35.41 5.79
C ARG A 8 -26.51 -34.24 5.29
N TRP A 9 -27.11 -33.32 4.54
CA TRP A 9 -26.40 -32.14 4.01
C TRP A 9 -26.30 -31.00 5.03
N LEU A 10 -27.29 -30.83 5.91
CA LEU A 10 -27.24 -29.83 6.98
C LEU A 10 -26.18 -30.14 8.06
N VAL A 11 -25.97 -31.41 8.40
CA VAL A 11 -24.92 -31.80 9.36
C VAL A 11 -23.52 -31.60 8.78
N LEU A 12 -23.33 -31.84 7.47
CA LEU A 12 -22.05 -31.58 6.79
C LEU A 12 -21.73 -30.08 6.65
N LEU A 13 -22.75 -29.22 6.47
CA LEU A 13 -22.55 -27.77 6.42
C LEU A 13 -22.17 -27.19 7.80
N CYS A 14 -22.73 -27.70 8.90
CA CYS A 14 -22.34 -27.28 10.25
C CYS A 14 -20.91 -27.72 10.64
N VAL A 15 -20.44 -28.87 10.15
CA VAL A 15 -19.06 -29.34 10.43
C VAL A 15 -18.02 -28.54 9.64
N PHE A 16 -18.35 -28.04 8.44
CA PHE A 16 -17.41 -27.23 7.66
C PHE A 16 -17.26 -25.79 8.18
N VAL A 17 -18.33 -25.17 8.70
CA VAL A 17 -18.27 -23.79 9.24
C VAL A 17 -17.49 -23.72 10.58
N LEU A 18 -17.33 -24.84 11.29
CA LEU A 18 -16.61 -24.89 12.56
C LEU A 18 -15.08 -25.02 12.43
N THR A 19 -14.54 -25.26 11.24
CA THR A 19 -13.08 -25.49 11.07
C THR A 19 -12.36 -24.38 10.29
N SER A 20 -13.08 -23.45 9.68
CA SER A 20 -12.49 -22.26 9.05
C SER A 20 -12.43 -21.05 9.98
N GLY A 21 -12.36 -21.28 11.30
CA GLY A 21 -11.87 -20.27 12.22
C GLY A 21 -10.38 -20.08 11.95
N LEU A 22 -10.03 -19.25 10.97
CA LEU A 22 -8.71 -18.64 10.91
C LEU A 22 -8.53 -17.95 12.27
N LYS A 23 -7.87 -18.63 13.21
CA LYS A 23 -7.33 -17.97 14.37
C LYS A 23 -6.35 -16.96 13.82
N ALA A 24 -6.73 -15.69 13.82
CA ALA A 24 -5.78 -14.60 13.67
C ALA A 24 -4.64 -14.94 14.62
N GLN A 25 -3.45 -15.19 14.08
CA GLN A 25 -2.30 -15.41 14.94
C GLN A 25 -2.15 -14.14 15.77
N PRO A 26 -2.08 -14.25 17.11
CA PRO A 26 -1.82 -13.08 17.92
C PRO A 26 -0.54 -12.45 17.41
N PHE A 27 -0.61 -11.15 17.11
CA PHE A 27 0.54 -10.40 16.67
C PHE A 27 1.60 -10.52 17.77
N ASN A 28 2.71 -11.20 17.46
CA ASN A 28 3.81 -11.26 18.40
C ASN A 28 4.36 -9.85 18.51
N HIS A 29 4.32 -9.26 19.71
CA HIS A 29 5.06 -8.04 20.01
C HIS A 29 6.54 -8.33 19.78
N ILE A 30 7.05 -7.94 18.61
CA ILE A 30 8.48 -7.99 18.30
C ILE A 30 9.11 -6.86 19.09
N GLN A 31 9.98 -7.19 20.04
CA GLN A 31 10.80 -6.17 20.69
C GLN A 31 11.69 -5.51 19.64
N ALA A 32 11.65 -4.17 19.61
CA ALA A 32 12.54 -3.38 18.78
C ALA A 32 13.99 -3.83 18.98
N THR A 33 14.59 -4.41 17.93
CA THR A 33 15.98 -4.85 17.97
C THR A 33 16.84 -3.70 17.51
N LYS A 34 17.67 -3.19 18.43
CA LYS A 34 18.68 -2.19 18.09
C LYS A 34 19.79 -2.87 17.28
N LEU A 35 19.69 -2.77 15.96
CA LEU A 35 20.86 -2.94 15.08
C LEU A 35 21.80 -1.78 15.39
N THR A 36 23.11 -2.00 15.42
CA THR A 36 24.10 -1.13 16.10
C THR A 36 24.07 0.36 15.71
N GLU A 37 23.40 0.74 14.61
CA GLU A 37 23.24 2.11 14.12
C GLU A 37 21.78 2.50 13.77
N PHE A 38 20.82 1.57 13.81
CA PHE A 38 19.45 1.80 13.33
C PHE A 38 18.41 1.47 14.41
N GLN A 39 17.38 2.31 14.48
CA GLN A 39 16.18 2.01 15.25
C GLN A 39 15.14 1.44 14.29
N VAL A 40 14.61 0.27 14.64
CA VAL A 40 13.55 -0.39 13.89
C VAL A 40 12.33 -0.39 14.79
N TYR A 41 11.25 0.24 14.32
CA TYR A 41 10.00 0.32 15.05
C TYR A 41 8.96 -0.62 14.43
N PRO A 42 8.18 -1.36 15.25
CA PRO A 42 7.03 -2.07 14.73
C PRO A 42 6.01 -1.06 14.17
N ILE A 43 5.37 -1.44 13.06
CA ILE A 43 4.31 -0.65 12.45
C ILE A 43 2.95 -1.13 12.99
N ASN A 44 2.15 -0.19 13.47
CA ASN A 44 0.82 -0.42 14.04
C ASN A 44 -0.24 0.48 13.35
N GLY A 45 -1.52 0.20 13.61
CA GLY A 45 -2.65 1.10 13.29
C GLY A 45 -3.53 0.66 12.11
N VAL A 46 -3.02 -0.14 11.17
CA VAL A 46 -3.79 -0.64 10.02
C VAL A 46 -3.34 -2.05 9.65
N ASP A 47 -4.27 -3.00 9.61
CA ASP A 47 -3.98 -4.37 9.19
C ASP A 47 -3.78 -4.45 7.67
N LEU A 48 -2.82 -5.28 7.24
CA LEU A 48 -2.57 -5.65 5.83
C LEU A 48 -2.26 -4.48 4.88
N ILE A 49 -1.78 -3.36 5.41
CA ILE A 49 -1.61 -2.12 4.63
C ILE A 49 -0.60 -2.22 3.49
N GLU A 50 0.46 -3.04 3.63
CA GLU A 50 1.58 -3.15 2.67
C GLU A 50 2.09 -1.75 2.27
N PRO A 51 2.80 -1.05 3.19
CA PRO A 51 3.24 0.31 2.94
C PRO A 51 4.38 0.31 1.90
N SER A 52 4.20 1.09 0.84
CA SER A 52 5.16 1.24 -0.25
C SER A 52 5.63 2.69 -0.33
N GLY A 53 6.94 2.90 -0.28
CA GLY A 53 7.57 4.22 -0.23
C GLY A 53 7.42 4.96 1.10
N LEU A 54 8.24 6.00 1.27
CA LEU A 54 8.27 6.85 2.44
C LEU A 54 8.74 8.25 2.06
N THR A 55 7.97 9.28 2.42
CA THR A 55 8.35 10.68 2.16
C THR A 55 8.12 11.58 3.36
N LEU A 56 8.80 12.73 3.35
CA LEU A 56 8.64 13.78 4.33
C LEU A 56 7.92 14.98 3.68
N LYS A 57 6.80 15.42 4.28
CA LYS A 57 6.09 16.62 3.87
C LYS A 57 5.89 17.52 5.09
N LYS A 58 6.49 18.72 5.06
CA LYS A 58 6.40 19.71 6.15
C LYS A 58 6.80 19.14 7.53
N GLY A 59 7.78 18.24 7.55
CA GLY A 59 8.27 17.60 8.78
C GLY A 59 7.47 16.37 9.23
N THR A 60 6.43 15.98 8.49
CA THR A 60 5.61 14.81 8.79
C THR A 60 5.93 13.68 7.81
N LEU A 61 6.03 12.45 8.32
CA LEU A 61 6.29 11.25 7.51
C LEU A 61 4.99 10.70 6.91
N TYR A 62 5.07 10.28 5.65
CA TYR A 62 3.95 9.70 4.93
C TYR A 62 4.39 8.47 4.13
N THR A 63 3.48 7.51 4.00
CA THR A 63 3.58 6.33 3.11
C THR A 63 2.29 6.19 2.30
N VAL A 64 2.32 5.41 1.23
CA VAL A 64 1.12 4.97 0.51
C VAL A 64 0.93 3.48 0.74
N GLY A 65 -0.30 3.00 0.84
CA GLY A 65 -0.53 1.55 0.89
C GLY A 65 -0.69 1.01 -0.53
N ASP A 66 0.06 -0.01 -0.92
CA ASP A 66 -0.03 -0.59 -2.27
C ASP A 66 -1.48 -1.01 -2.58
N LYS A 67 -2.02 -1.87 -1.72
CA LYS A 67 -3.40 -2.39 -1.86
C LYS A 67 -4.47 -1.43 -1.33
N HIS A 68 -4.04 -0.33 -0.70
CA HIS A 68 -4.91 0.57 0.02
C HIS A 68 -4.81 1.95 -0.62
N ARG A 69 -5.80 2.31 -1.44
CA ARG A 69 -5.92 3.62 -2.13
C ARG A 69 -6.00 4.81 -1.17
N ALA A 70 -4.92 5.07 -0.45
CA ALA A 70 -4.83 6.00 0.63
C ALA A 70 -3.37 6.34 0.94
N ILE A 71 -3.15 7.60 1.33
CA ILE A 71 -1.91 8.08 1.92
C ILE A 71 -2.09 8.08 3.44
N TYR A 72 -1.06 7.59 4.12
CA TYR A 72 -1.04 7.41 5.56
C TYR A 72 0.04 8.29 6.17
N ARG A 73 -0.31 8.97 7.24
CA ARG A 73 0.65 9.64 8.11
C ARG A 73 1.29 8.60 9.03
N LEU A 74 2.60 8.70 9.20
CA LEU A 74 3.37 7.88 10.13
C LEU A 74 3.84 8.75 11.29
N ASP A 75 3.37 8.44 12.49
CA ASP A 75 3.81 9.07 13.74
C ASP A 75 4.64 8.07 14.54
N ILE A 76 5.82 8.49 15.02
CA ILE A 76 6.63 7.67 15.93
C ILE A 76 6.28 8.05 17.37
N VAL A 77 5.60 7.15 18.08
CA VAL A 77 5.15 7.35 19.47
C VAL A 77 5.55 6.14 20.29
N ASP A 78 6.16 6.36 21.47
CA ASP A 78 6.55 5.30 22.40
C ASP A 78 7.36 4.14 21.79
N GLN A 79 8.24 4.45 20.84
CA GLN A 79 9.05 3.46 20.08
C GLN A 79 8.21 2.55 19.16
N GLU A 80 7.08 3.03 18.69
CA GLU A 80 6.25 2.37 17.69
C GLU A 80 5.90 3.35 16.56
N ALA A 81 5.81 2.86 15.33
CA ALA A 81 5.36 3.63 14.19
C ALA A 81 3.84 3.43 14.01
N TRP A 82 3.06 4.48 14.21
CA TRP A 82 1.61 4.46 14.09
C TRP A 82 1.17 5.05 12.76
N LEU A 83 0.51 4.23 11.95
CA LEU A 83 -0.09 4.65 10.70
C LEU A 83 -1.51 5.15 10.95
N SER A 84 -1.79 6.36 10.51
CA SER A 84 -3.13 6.95 10.49
C SER A 84 -3.49 7.36 9.07
N LYS A 85 -4.71 7.02 8.64
CA LYS A 85 -5.18 7.32 7.30
C LYS A 85 -5.41 8.82 7.17
N GLU A 86 -4.59 9.50 6.39
CA GLU A 86 -4.65 10.95 6.19
C GLU A 86 -5.55 11.30 5.00
N GLN A 87 -5.37 10.57 3.90
CA GLN A 87 -6.01 10.90 2.63
C GLN A 87 -6.52 9.64 1.94
N VAL A 88 -7.80 9.61 1.57
CA VAL A 88 -8.36 8.55 0.72
C VAL A 88 -8.28 9.02 -0.73
N LEU A 89 -7.61 8.25 -1.58
CA LEU A 89 -7.47 8.56 -2.99
C LEU A 89 -8.76 8.24 -3.74
N HIS A 90 -9.06 9.04 -4.75
CA HIS A 90 -10.14 8.75 -5.68
C HIS A 90 -9.85 7.48 -6.50
N SER A 91 -10.88 7.01 -7.22
CA SER A 91 -10.76 5.81 -8.03
C SER A 91 -9.75 6.00 -9.15
N GLU A 92 -8.99 4.96 -9.40
CA GLU A 92 -8.15 4.71 -10.58
C GLU A 92 -8.87 4.91 -11.93
N ARG A 93 -10.21 4.94 -11.91
CA ARG A 93 -11.03 5.34 -13.06
C ARG A 93 -10.76 6.77 -13.53
N ASP A 94 -10.37 7.68 -12.64
CA ASP A 94 -9.97 9.06 -13.00
C ASP A 94 -8.75 9.04 -13.94
N LEU A 95 -7.94 7.99 -13.86
CA LEU A 95 -6.77 7.75 -14.71
C LEU A 95 -7.07 6.86 -15.92
N GLY A 96 -8.29 6.33 -16.04
CA GLY A 96 -8.69 5.43 -17.13
C GLY A 96 -8.14 4.01 -17.02
N VAL A 97 -7.77 3.56 -15.80
CA VAL A 97 -7.17 2.23 -15.56
C VAL A 97 -7.95 1.43 -14.51
N SER A 98 -7.66 0.13 -14.37
CA SER A 98 -8.35 -0.78 -13.44
C SER A 98 -7.53 -1.20 -12.23
N VAL A 99 -6.24 -0.89 -12.21
CA VAL A 99 -5.29 -1.20 -11.13
C VAL A 99 -4.26 -0.07 -11.08
N LEU A 100 -3.75 0.25 -9.88
CA LEU A 100 -2.66 1.22 -9.72
C LEU A 100 -1.34 0.56 -9.40
N ASP A 101 -1.29 -0.37 -8.43
CA ASP A 101 -0.03 -1.04 -8.02
C ASP A 101 0.97 0.03 -7.51
N LEU A 102 0.69 0.57 -6.32
CA LEU A 102 1.32 1.80 -5.85
C LEU A 102 2.60 1.46 -5.09
N GLU A 103 3.75 1.77 -5.68
CA GLU A 103 5.05 1.33 -5.14
C GLU A 103 5.93 2.44 -4.56
N GLY A 104 5.37 3.64 -4.42
CA GLY A 104 6.14 4.76 -3.89
C GLY A 104 5.37 6.07 -3.79
N ILE A 105 5.94 6.98 -3.02
CA ILE A 105 5.36 8.27 -2.68
C ILE A 105 6.48 9.28 -2.44
N THR A 106 6.33 10.45 -3.04
CA THR A 106 7.18 11.60 -2.81
C THR A 106 6.37 12.89 -2.76
N THR A 107 7.06 14.02 -2.59
CA THR A 107 6.43 15.34 -2.72
C THR A 107 7.16 16.23 -3.72
N VAL A 108 6.38 16.98 -4.49
CA VAL A 108 6.87 18.00 -5.41
C VAL A 108 6.03 19.25 -5.19
N ASN A 109 6.66 20.37 -4.83
CA ASN A 109 5.97 21.63 -4.53
C ASN A 109 4.82 21.48 -3.52
N ASP A 110 5.04 20.74 -2.44
CA ASP A 110 4.03 20.37 -1.43
C ASP A 110 2.87 19.47 -1.90
N ASP A 111 2.81 19.06 -3.15
CA ASP A 111 1.83 18.07 -3.63
C ASP A 111 2.40 16.67 -3.55
N PHE A 112 1.54 15.69 -3.27
CA PHE A 112 1.95 14.28 -3.29
C PHE A 112 2.07 13.80 -4.73
N VAL A 113 3.14 13.07 -5.00
CA VAL A 113 3.36 12.34 -6.24
C VAL A 113 3.57 10.89 -5.89
N LEU A 114 2.78 10.01 -6.49
CA LEU A 114 2.86 8.57 -6.32
C LEU A 114 3.49 7.95 -7.56
N VAL A 115 3.94 6.71 -7.43
CA VAL A 115 4.34 5.90 -8.57
C VAL A 115 3.47 4.67 -8.70
N SER A 116 3.11 4.34 -9.93
CA SER A 116 2.43 3.11 -10.30
C SER A 116 3.40 2.18 -11.01
N GLU A 117 3.64 1.00 -10.44
CA GLU A 117 4.47 -0.03 -11.08
C GLU A 117 3.79 -0.59 -12.33
N ALA A 118 2.52 -0.99 -12.20
CA ALA A 118 1.74 -1.56 -13.30
C ALA A 118 1.71 -0.69 -14.57
N HIS A 119 1.77 0.64 -14.42
CA HIS A 119 1.72 1.58 -15.56
C HIS A 119 3.06 2.23 -15.87
N HIS A 120 4.09 2.02 -15.06
CA HIS A 120 5.39 2.68 -15.17
C HIS A 120 5.28 4.21 -15.29
N ARG A 121 4.41 4.82 -14.47
CA ARG A 121 4.08 6.26 -14.54
C ARG A 121 3.92 6.88 -13.16
N LEU A 122 4.17 8.19 -13.11
CA LEU A 122 3.91 9.00 -11.92
C LEU A 122 2.46 9.48 -11.90
N ILE A 123 1.92 9.63 -10.69
CA ILE A 123 0.56 10.11 -10.44
C ILE A 123 0.67 11.33 -9.53
N HIS A 124 0.19 12.47 -9.98
CA HIS A 124 0.03 13.63 -9.13
C HIS A 124 -1.30 13.58 -8.38
N VAL A 125 -1.26 13.84 -7.08
CA VAL A 125 -2.43 13.86 -6.21
C VAL A 125 -2.78 15.30 -5.86
N GLN A 126 -3.95 15.76 -6.29
CA GLN A 126 -4.48 17.08 -5.97
C GLN A 126 -5.92 16.94 -5.48
N ASP A 127 -6.22 17.42 -4.27
CA ASP A 127 -7.55 17.31 -3.67
C ASP A 127 -8.14 15.89 -3.76
N ASN A 128 -7.31 14.87 -3.48
CA ASN A 128 -7.61 13.43 -3.58
C ASN A 128 -7.79 12.88 -5.00
N ARG A 129 -7.83 13.75 -6.02
CA ARG A 129 -7.91 13.35 -7.42
C ARG A 129 -6.55 12.95 -7.94
N LEU A 130 -6.59 12.02 -8.89
CA LEU A 130 -5.42 11.45 -9.51
C LEU A 130 -5.30 11.99 -10.94
N ARG A 131 -4.10 12.44 -11.32
CA ARG A 131 -3.76 12.72 -12.71
C ARG A 131 -2.41 12.12 -13.05
N TRP A 132 -2.23 11.67 -14.29
CA TRP A 132 -0.94 11.19 -14.75
C TRP A 132 0.09 12.32 -14.80
N LEU A 133 1.36 11.98 -14.60
CA LEU A 133 2.46 12.91 -14.75
C LEU A 133 3.58 12.29 -15.61
N PRO A 134 3.90 12.87 -16.79
CA PRO A 134 3.12 13.90 -17.49
C PRO A 134 1.72 13.39 -17.89
N ASP A 135 0.78 14.30 -18.13
CA ASP A 135 -0.61 13.96 -18.45
C ASP A 135 -0.71 13.03 -19.69
N GLN A 136 0.19 13.21 -20.67
CA GLN A 136 0.26 12.39 -21.88
C GLN A 136 1.63 11.73 -22.05
N GLY A 137 1.62 10.52 -22.61
CA GLY A 137 2.82 9.76 -22.93
C GLY A 137 3.51 9.12 -21.72
N ASN A 138 4.66 8.50 -21.98
CA ASN A 138 5.53 7.93 -20.94
C ASN A 138 6.99 8.39 -21.09
N ASP A 139 7.20 9.56 -21.69
CA ASP A 139 8.52 10.07 -22.05
C ASP A 139 9.39 10.32 -20.81
N LEU A 140 8.78 10.61 -19.67
CA LEU A 140 9.48 10.74 -18.39
C LEU A 140 10.11 9.41 -17.96
N PHE A 141 9.36 8.32 -18.04
CA PHE A 141 9.88 7.01 -17.70
C PHE A 141 10.98 6.60 -18.68
N GLN A 142 10.76 6.80 -19.99
CA GLN A 142 11.77 6.48 -21.00
C GLN A 142 13.06 7.27 -20.77
N SER A 143 12.97 8.57 -20.54
CA SER A 143 14.15 9.41 -20.29
C SER A 143 14.85 9.06 -18.97
N ALA A 144 14.12 8.71 -17.91
CA ALA A 144 14.71 8.25 -16.65
C ALA A 144 15.37 6.88 -16.79
N PHE A 145 14.76 5.97 -17.56
CA PHE A 145 15.34 4.68 -17.91
C PHE A 145 16.63 4.84 -18.73
N ASP A 146 16.62 5.69 -19.76
CA ASP A 146 17.78 6.00 -20.61
C ASP A 146 18.91 6.66 -19.81
N ALA A 147 18.57 7.49 -18.81
CA ALA A 147 19.51 8.09 -17.87
C ALA A 147 20.05 7.10 -16.83
N GLY A 148 19.53 5.88 -16.81
CA GLY A 148 19.96 4.80 -15.94
C GLY A 148 19.41 4.84 -14.53
N LEU A 149 18.33 5.58 -14.31
CA LEU A 149 17.70 5.72 -13.00
C LEU A 149 16.77 4.55 -12.68
N LEU A 150 16.20 3.89 -13.70
CA LEU A 150 15.15 2.87 -13.54
C LEU A 150 15.57 1.50 -14.14
N GLN A 151 16.83 1.10 -13.94
CA GLN A 151 17.47 0.01 -14.70
C GLN A 151 17.20 -1.41 -14.21
N LEU A 152 16.58 -1.60 -13.04
CA LEU A 152 16.40 -2.94 -12.46
C LEU A 152 15.01 -3.51 -12.79
N HIS A 153 15.00 -4.66 -13.46
CA HIS A 153 13.80 -5.46 -13.67
C HIS A 153 13.23 -5.88 -12.31
N ASN A 154 11.96 -5.55 -12.02
CA ASN A 154 11.28 -5.68 -10.71
C ASN A 154 11.81 -4.78 -9.57
N ALA A 155 12.53 -3.70 -9.88
CA ALA A 155 12.85 -2.66 -8.90
C ALA A 155 12.99 -1.29 -9.57
N GLY A 156 12.40 -1.13 -10.77
CA GLY A 156 12.59 0.06 -11.59
C GLY A 156 11.99 1.30 -10.95
N LEU A 157 11.00 1.13 -10.07
CA LEU A 157 10.28 2.20 -9.38
C LEU A 157 10.20 1.98 -7.86
N GLU A 158 10.71 0.84 -7.36
CA GLU A 158 10.77 0.56 -5.92
C GLU A 158 11.81 1.49 -5.27
N GLY A 159 11.34 2.53 -4.59
CA GLY A 159 12.20 3.49 -3.90
C GLY A 159 11.93 4.97 -4.16
N LEU A 160 10.85 5.28 -4.88
CA LEU A 160 10.36 6.66 -5.05
C LEU A 160 9.56 7.15 -3.84
#